data_AF-J4CDQ4-F1
#
_entry.id   AF-J4CDQ4-F1
#
_cell.length_a   1.000
_cell.length_b   1.000
_cell.length_c   1.000
_cell.angle_alpha   90.00
_cell.angle_beta   90.00
_cell.angle_gamma   90.00
#
_symmetry.space_group_name_H-M   'P 1'
#
loop_
_entity.id
_entity.type
_entity.pdbx_description
1 polymer ?
#
loop_
_entity_poly.entity_id
_entity_poly.type
_entity_poly.pdbx_seq_one_letter_code
_entity_poly.pdbx_strand_id
1 'polypeptide(L)'
;MSGRLISITRTLRSSLTTNNWHNLGKFATGGNAQQEIHWNSLKANDSNVTNVIENTKKELETLDWAKWEERISHKNILSHMKSTYTSTMKTLDRALSDKGEPPYLKEGWETYEEVKQVCSEATKAADKIISDGIKALWISQHNPPTWKVDTNEWLESDQYWQAFVEKHAMYSQSGTSNDPESPSEIEAVKNKWNLNMFKFNERTDTPMLYDYMHHNPSWEYYDINRKQFFEHMEYFLLRTGEDFRNFPDVPKWKWLTHIEDMRFKQFTVEMSRKHKKQIEKLSRYEKTDLGPEEHESEEEVNMQLLLGEKNDTEKVLARLLGGYGFLVDPLVPIQNLFQLSYVLSKDNYSAHKKTKVYSLGDDVPYLYVLPHGDGVSEVADRVTSTDGASEAVTTTARASSVDKGPMYSLYSLMDYLNLSNVKVNPSYATRLQLKCQVMHERGPNWLKLQNENTGEAFLRRLRYDEPLKPMFEEYLKELKEKLRNAKEVPESEWSRSLQRIETLNNDLESELSKAEGGSSSQEEVGGVTPGKVRVEGVELKHLAETNNIVVKDKEGNRINTSVLIGN
;
A
#
# COMPACT_ATOMS: atom_id res chain seq x y z
N MET A 1 41.24 -15.78 43.77
CA MET A 1 40.60 -16.90 43.03
C MET A 1 41.61 -17.63 42.12
N SER A 2 42.69 -18.20 42.68
CA SER A 2 43.81 -18.78 41.90
C SER A 2 43.65 -20.28 41.58
N GLY A 3 42.61 -20.95 42.12
CA GLY A 3 42.48 -22.42 42.06
C GLY A 3 41.66 -23.01 40.91
N ARG A 4 40.89 -22.21 40.15
CA ARG A 4 39.94 -22.75 39.14
C ARG A 4 40.43 -22.68 37.69
N LEU A 5 41.29 -21.72 37.33
CA LEU A 5 41.79 -21.58 35.94
C LEU A 5 42.86 -22.62 35.56
N ILE A 6 43.65 -23.09 36.53
CA ILE A 6 44.67 -24.13 36.32
C ILE A 6 44.03 -25.51 36.09
N SER A 7 42.78 -25.70 36.51
CA SER A 7 42.06 -26.97 36.38
C SER A 7 41.69 -27.30 34.93
N ILE A 8 41.19 -26.32 34.16
CA ILE A 8 40.64 -26.55 32.81
C ILE A 8 41.74 -26.88 31.79
N THR A 9 42.90 -26.23 31.89
CA THR A 9 44.06 -26.54 31.02
C THR A 9 44.67 -27.90 31.34
N ARG A 10 44.55 -28.39 32.58
CA ARG A 10 45.11 -29.69 32.98
C ARG A 10 44.25 -30.86 32.51
N THR A 11 42.93 -30.75 32.55
CA THR A 11 42.01 -31.81 32.06
C THR A 11 41.98 -31.91 30.53
N LEU A 12 42.16 -30.80 29.80
CA LEU A 12 42.30 -30.86 28.33
C LEU A 12 43.65 -31.45 27.91
N ARG A 13 44.75 -31.06 28.57
CA ARG A 13 46.09 -31.60 28.28
C ARG A 13 46.29 -33.06 28.75
N SER A 14 45.66 -33.50 29.84
CA SER A 14 45.80 -34.89 30.31
C SER A 14 45.06 -35.91 29.45
N SER A 15 44.15 -35.48 28.57
CA SER A 15 43.47 -36.36 27.61
C SER A 15 44.20 -36.50 26.26
N LEU A 16 45.27 -35.72 26.03
CA LEU A 16 46.05 -35.66 24.80
C LEU A 16 47.32 -36.55 24.83
N THR A 17 47.54 -37.34 25.89
CA THR A 17 48.76 -38.15 26.07
C THR A 17 48.75 -39.47 25.29
N THR A 18 47.67 -39.80 24.58
CA THR A 18 47.67 -40.90 23.61
C THR A 18 47.42 -40.32 22.23
N ASN A 19 48.47 -40.27 21.40
CA ASN A 19 48.38 -39.95 19.97
C ASN A 19 47.55 -41.01 19.27
N ASN A 20 46.23 -40.94 19.41
CA ASN A 20 45.31 -41.89 18.83
C ASN A 20 44.22 -41.12 18.07
N TRP A 21 44.15 -41.34 16.76
CA TRP A 21 43.22 -40.64 15.86
C TRP A 21 41.75 -40.89 16.26
N HIS A 22 41.45 -42.00 16.95
CA HIS A 22 40.11 -42.28 17.48
C HIS A 22 39.59 -41.22 18.48
N ASN A 23 40.47 -40.44 19.11
CA ASN A 23 40.08 -39.37 20.06
C ASN A 23 39.76 -38.03 19.37
N LEU A 24 39.95 -37.92 18.04
CA LEU A 24 39.67 -36.70 17.28
C LEU A 24 38.17 -36.35 17.20
N GLY A 25 37.28 -37.30 17.53
CA GLY A 25 35.84 -37.08 17.51
C GLY A 25 35.37 -35.90 18.37
N LYS A 26 36.11 -35.57 19.45
CA LYS A 26 35.82 -34.41 20.30
C LYS A 26 35.92 -33.07 19.57
N PHE A 27 36.70 -32.99 18.49
CA PHE A 27 36.86 -31.80 17.66
C PHE A 27 35.92 -31.78 16.44
N ALA A 28 35.35 -32.94 16.09
CA ALA A 28 34.41 -33.08 14.98
C ALA A 28 32.94 -32.88 15.42
N THR A 29 32.60 -33.21 16.66
CA THR A 29 31.25 -33.04 17.22
C THR A 29 31.03 -31.63 17.75
N GLY A 30 29.99 -30.94 17.26
CA GLY A 30 29.53 -29.65 17.81
C GLY A 30 29.65 -28.42 16.90
N GLY A 31 30.13 -28.57 15.66
CA GLY A 31 30.28 -27.47 14.69
C GLY A 31 29.43 -27.62 13.43
N ASN A 32 29.81 -28.55 12.54
CA ASN A 32 29.19 -28.73 11.23
C ASN A 32 28.58 -30.14 11.09
N ALA A 33 27.26 -30.21 10.82
CA ALA A 33 26.53 -31.46 10.69
C ALA A 33 27.09 -32.38 9.59
N GLN A 34 27.66 -31.83 8.52
CA GLN A 34 28.29 -32.62 7.46
C GLN A 34 29.57 -33.29 7.94
N GLN A 35 30.40 -32.59 8.72
CA GLN A 35 31.63 -33.15 9.27
C GLN A 35 31.35 -34.27 10.27
N GLU A 36 30.27 -34.15 11.04
CA GLU A 36 29.82 -35.18 11.98
C GLU A 36 29.35 -36.46 11.24
N ILE A 37 28.62 -36.32 10.13
CA ILE A 37 28.21 -37.45 9.28
C ILE A 37 29.44 -38.17 8.71
N HIS A 38 30.41 -37.43 8.16
CA HIS A 38 31.63 -38.01 7.61
C HIS A 38 32.49 -38.69 8.68
N TRP A 39 32.61 -38.10 9.87
CA TRP A 39 33.31 -38.70 11.01
C TRP A 39 32.66 -40.01 11.47
N ASN A 40 31.32 -40.04 11.56
CA ASN A 40 30.58 -41.24 11.94
C ASN A 40 30.73 -42.35 10.89
N SER A 41 30.74 -42.01 9.60
CA SER A 41 31.00 -42.96 8.50
C SER A 41 32.41 -43.57 8.57
N LEU A 42 33.44 -42.74 8.79
CA LEU A 42 34.82 -43.20 8.96
C LEU A 42 34.95 -44.18 10.13
N LYS A 43 34.35 -43.84 11.28
CA LYS A 43 34.36 -44.68 12.49
C LYS A 43 33.63 -46.01 12.27
N ALA A 44 32.49 -46.00 11.58
CA ALA A 44 31.74 -47.21 11.25
C ALA A 44 32.54 -48.13 10.32
N ASN A 45 33.19 -47.56 9.30
CA ASN A 45 34.01 -48.32 8.36
C ASN A 45 35.24 -48.97 9.04
N ASP A 46 35.92 -48.22 9.90
CA ASP A 46 37.06 -48.73 10.67
C ASP A 46 36.66 -49.85 11.64
N SER A 47 35.53 -49.69 12.34
CA SER A 47 34.98 -50.77 13.18
C SER A 47 34.62 -52.01 12.36
N ASN A 48 34.05 -51.84 11.17
CA ASN A 48 33.75 -52.95 10.27
C ASN A 48 35.02 -53.67 9.81
N VAL A 49 36.06 -52.95 9.41
CA VAL A 49 37.36 -53.52 9.01
C VAL A 49 37.99 -54.29 10.18
N THR A 50 38.01 -53.69 11.37
CA THR A 50 38.55 -54.33 12.58
C THR A 50 37.80 -55.63 12.90
N ASN A 51 36.47 -55.60 12.85
CA ASN A 51 35.63 -56.78 13.07
C ASN A 51 35.86 -57.86 12.01
N VAL A 52 36.06 -57.50 10.74
CA VAL A 52 36.36 -58.45 9.66
C VAL A 52 37.73 -59.11 9.89
N ILE A 53 38.75 -58.33 10.26
CA ILE A 53 40.10 -58.84 10.56
C ILE A 53 40.06 -59.79 11.78
N GLU A 54 39.35 -59.42 12.84
CA GLU A 54 39.23 -60.27 14.03
C GLU A 54 38.46 -61.57 13.74
N ASN A 55 37.42 -61.52 12.92
CA ASN A 55 36.64 -62.70 12.55
C ASN A 55 37.40 -63.64 11.58
N THR A 56 38.24 -63.10 10.71
CA THR A 56 39.03 -63.89 9.72
C THR A 56 40.31 -64.50 10.29
N LYS A 57 40.77 -64.06 11.47
CA LYS A 57 41.88 -64.72 12.20
C LYS A 57 41.53 -66.11 12.75
N LYS A 58 40.27 -66.53 12.68
CA LYS A 58 39.86 -67.90 13.02
C LYS A 58 40.38 -68.86 11.95
N GLU A 59 41.05 -69.94 12.36
CA GLU A 59 41.68 -70.91 11.45
C GLU A 59 40.70 -71.43 10.39
N LEU A 60 41.15 -71.46 9.13
CA LEU A 60 40.40 -72.02 8.01
C LEU A 60 40.16 -73.52 8.24
N GLU A 61 38.90 -73.94 8.19
CA GLU A 61 38.56 -75.37 8.13
C GLU A 61 39.11 -75.97 6.83
N THR A 62 40.20 -76.73 6.94
CA THR A 62 40.76 -77.47 5.80
C THR A 62 39.79 -78.59 5.41
N LEU A 63 39.27 -78.52 4.19
CA LEU A 63 38.29 -79.48 3.70
C LEU A 63 38.98 -80.82 3.39
N ASP A 64 38.59 -81.89 4.11
CA ASP A 64 39.14 -83.22 3.91
C ASP A 64 38.48 -83.93 2.73
N TRP A 65 39.13 -83.87 1.57
CA TRP A 65 38.65 -84.49 0.33
C TRP A 65 38.61 -86.02 0.37
N ALA A 66 39.43 -86.68 1.20
CA ALA A 66 39.48 -88.14 1.25
C ALA A 66 38.16 -88.72 1.78
N LYS A 67 37.59 -88.07 2.81
CA LYS A 67 36.29 -88.43 3.37
C LYS A 67 35.14 -88.31 2.37
N TRP A 68 35.20 -87.35 1.45
CA TRP A 68 34.15 -87.12 0.46
C TRP A 68 34.29 -88.04 -0.76
N GLU A 69 35.51 -88.42 -1.14
CA GLU A 69 35.78 -89.40 -2.20
C GLU A 69 35.24 -90.80 -1.88
N GLU A 70 35.18 -91.18 -0.60
CA GLU A 70 34.58 -92.44 -0.16
C GLU A 70 33.05 -92.43 -0.17
N ARG A 71 32.43 -91.26 0.10
CA ARG A 71 30.98 -91.16 0.34
C ARG A 71 30.16 -90.85 -0.90
N ILE A 72 30.77 -90.25 -1.93
CA ILE A 72 30.06 -89.79 -3.13
C ILE A 72 30.28 -90.77 -4.29
N SER A 73 29.18 -91.24 -4.87
CA SER A 73 29.19 -92.19 -6.00
C SER A 73 29.63 -91.56 -7.33
N HIS A 74 29.32 -90.28 -7.57
CA HIS A 74 29.70 -89.54 -8.78
C HIS A 74 31.10 -88.92 -8.68
N LYS A 75 32.13 -89.76 -8.86
CA LYS A 75 33.54 -89.38 -8.67
C LYS A 75 34.07 -88.36 -9.69
N ASN A 76 33.49 -88.32 -10.89
CA ASN A 76 33.88 -87.38 -11.95
C ASN A 76 33.60 -85.91 -11.56
N ILE A 77 32.41 -85.61 -11.02
CA ILE A 77 32.03 -84.25 -10.59
C ILE A 77 32.88 -83.84 -9.37
N LEU A 78 33.08 -84.76 -8.42
CA LEU A 78 33.89 -84.50 -7.23
C LEU A 78 35.35 -84.18 -7.59
N SER A 79 35.94 -84.91 -8.55
CA SER A 79 37.29 -84.64 -9.03
C SER A 79 37.43 -83.26 -9.68
N HIS A 80 36.39 -82.83 -10.42
CA HIS A 80 36.34 -81.49 -10.99
C HIS A 80 36.19 -80.42 -9.91
N MET A 81 35.33 -80.62 -8.90
CA MET A 81 35.19 -79.70 -7.76
C MET A 81 36.49 -79.57 -6.95
N LYS A 82 37.20 -80.67 -6.72
CA LYS A 82 38.52 -80.67 -6.06
C LYS A 82 39.55 -79.90 -6.88
N SER A 83 39.56 -80.10 -8.20
CA SER A 83 40.44 -79.35 -9.12
C SER A 83 40.12 -77.86 -9.13
N THR A 84 38.84 -77.48 -9.15
CA THR A 84 38.42 -76.07 -9.11
C THR A 84 38.77 -75.43 -7.77
N TYR A 85 38.48 -76.10 -6.64
CA TYR A 85 38.82 -75.61 -5.29
C TYR A 85 40.34 -75.42 -5.13
N THR A 86 41.15 -76.39 -5.53
CA THR A 86 42.61 -76.29 -5.44
C THR A 86 43.17 -75.24 -6.40
N SER A 87 42.58 -75.06 -7.59
CA SER A 87 42.95 -73.99 -8.51
C SER A 87 42.60 -72.61 -7.96
N THR A 88 41.42 -72.43 -7.36
CA THR A 88 41.02 -71.17 -6.73
C THR A 88 41.86 -70.86 -5.51
N MET A 89 42.17 -71.87 -4.69
CA MET A 89 43.03 -71.70 -3.51
C MET A 89 44.45 -71.30 -3.93
N LYS A 90 45.02 -71.93 -4.96
CA LYS A 90 46.32 -71.52 -5.53
C LYS A 90 46.31 -70.09 -6.06
N THR A 91 45.22 -69.65 -6.69
CA THR A 91 45.08 -68.26 -7.16
C THR A 91 44.98 -67.28 -5.98
N LEU A 92 44.25 -67.65 -4.91
CA LEU A 92 44.15 -66.85 -3.69
C LEU A 92 45.48 -66.78 -2.93
N ASP A 93 46.18 -67.90 -2.78
CA ASP A 93 47.51 -67.97 -2.18
C ASP A 93 48.52 -67.14 -2.99
N ARG A 94 48.42 -67.20 -4.33
CA ARG A 94 49.22 -66.36 -5.23
C ARG A 94 48.92 -64.88 -5.01
N ALA A 95 47.65 -64.49 -4.91
CA ALA A 95 47.23 -63.11 -4.64
C ALA A 95 47.64 -62.62 -3.23
N LEU A 96 47.60 -63.49 -2.22
CA LEU A 96 48.08 -63.19 -0.87
C LEU A 96 49.61 -63.04 -0.82
N SER A 97 50.34 -63.82 -1.62
CA SER A 97 51.79 -63.72 -1.75
C SER A 97 52.25 -62.53 -2.60
N ASP A 98 51.37 -62.02 -3.46
CA ASP A 98 51.62 -60.85 -4.30
C ASP A 98 51.50 -59.59 -3.44
N LYS A 99 52.63 -59.13 -2.88
CA LYS A 99 52.73 -57.92 -2.05
C LYS A 99 52.77 -56.63 -2.88
N GLY A 100 52.30 -56.66 -4.12
CA GLY A 100 52.22 -55.46 -4.95
C GLY A 100 51.26 -54.46 -4.33
N GLU A 101 51.77 -53.36 -3.78
CA GLU A 101 50.94 -52.25 -3.35
C GLU A 101 50.14 -51.72 -4.54
N PRO A 102 48.80 -51.66 -4.45
CA PRO A 102 48.01 -51.11 -5.51
C PRO A 102 48.38 -49.65 -5.79
N PRO A 103 48.57 -49.22 -7.05
CA PRO A 103 49.03 -47.86 -7.37
C PRO A 103 48.08 -46.75 -6.90
N TYR A 104 46.80 -47.06 -6.67
CA TYR A 104 45.80 -46.11 -6.17
C TYR A 104 45.99 -45.71 -4.69
N LEU A 105 46.83 -46.42 -3.92
CA LEU A 105 47.07 -46.08 -2.50
C LEU A 105 47.85 -44.78 -2.31
N LYS A 106 48.48 -44.23 -3.36
CA LYS A 106 49.13 -42.91 -3.34
C LYS A 106 48.16 -41.77 -3.60
N GLU A 107 47.01 -42.06 -4.20
CA GLU A 107 45.97 -41.10 -4.51
C GLU A 107 45.18 -40.79 -3.23
N GLY A 108 45.25 -39.54 -2.74
CA GLY A 108 44.60 -39.09 -1.50
C GLY A 108 45.53 -38.70 -0.35
N TRP A 109 46.81 -39.10 -0.35
CA TRP A 109 47.77 -38.64 0.68
C TRP A 109 48.10 -37.15 0.56
N GLU A 110 48.01 -36.57 -0.63
CA GLU A 110 48.15 -35.13 -0.86
C GLU A 110 47.07 -34.35 -0.09
N THR A 111 45.80 -34.77 -0.19
CA THR A 111 44.70 -34.16 0.55
C THR A 111 44.84 -34.32 2.07
N TYR A 112 45.45 -35.42 2.54
CA TYR A 112 45.73 -35.61 3.96
C TYR A 112 46.81 -34.66 4.48
N GLU A 113 47.89 -34.45 3.72
CA GLU A 113 48.94 -33.49 4.09
C GLU A 113 48.43 -32.04 4.04
N GLU A 114 47.55 -31.68 3.09
CA GLU A 114 46.85 -30.39 3.07
C GLU A 114 46.00 -30.18 4.33
N VAL A 115 45.17 -31.16 4.72
CA VAL A 115 44.34 -31.08 5.93
C VAL A 115 45.18 -30.95 7.20
N LYS A 116 46.32 -31.63 7.26
CA LYS A 116 47.27 -31.53 8.37
C LYS A 116 47.92 -30.15 8.43
N GLN A 117 48.25 -29.54 7.29
CA GLN A 117 48.73 -28.16 7.25
C GLN A 117 47.66 -27.18 7.76
N VAL A 118 46.41 -27.30 7.29
CA VAL A 118 45.29 -26.46 7.76
C VAL A 118 45.06 -26.63 9.26
N CYS A 119 45.12 -27.85 9.78
CA CYS A 119 45.03 -28.12 11.21
C CYS A 119 46.18 -27.47 11.99
N SER A 120 47.40 -27.49 11.44
CA SER A 120 48.56 -26.80 12.04
C SER A 120 48.40 -25.27 12.05
N GLU A 121 47.83 -24.69 11.00
CA GLU A 121 47.57 -23.24 10.92
C GLU A 121 46.46 -22.82 11.90
N ALA A 122 45.37 -23.60 11.97
CA ALA A 122 44.28 -23.36 12.91
C ALA A 122 44.74 -23.47 14.37
N THR A 123 45.57 -24.46 14.69
CA THR A 123 46.14 -24.61 16.05
C THR A 123 47.08 -23.46 16.39
N LYS A 124 47.94 -23.01 15.46
CA LYS A 124 48.77 -21.81 15.65
C LYS A 124 47.93 -20.55 15.88
N ALA A 125 46.83 -20.38 15.15
CA ALA A 125 45.93 -19.24 15.33
C ALA A 125 45.24 -19.29 16.70
N ALA A 126 44.74 -20.46 17.11
CA ALA A 126 44.14 -20.67 18.41
C ALA A 126 45.15 -20.41 19.55
N ASP A 127 46.37 -20.93 19.45
CA ASP A 127 47.45 -20.71 20.41
C ASP A 127 47.82 -19.23 20.51
N LYS A 128 47.79 -18.48 19.39
CA LYS A 128 47.99 -17.03 19.39
C LYS A 128 46.89 -16.30 20.17
N ILE A 129 45.62 -16.62 19.93
CA ILE A 129 44.48 -16.02 20.67
C ILE A 129 44.60 -16.31 22.17
N ILE A 130 44.90 -17.57 22.52
CA ILE A 130 45.09 -17.97 23.91
C ILE A 130 46.28 -17.22 24.52
N SER A 131 47.39 -17.11 23.80
CA SER A 131 48.57 -16.37 24.26
C SER A 131 48.26 -14.89 24.46
N ASP A 132 47.53 -14.25 23.56
CA ASP A 132 47.17 -12.83 23.67
C ASP A 132 46.16 -12.60 24.79
N GLY A 133 45.21 -13.53 25.00
CA GLY A 133 44.35 -13.54 26.17
C GLY A 133 45.12 -13.67 27.49
N ILE A 134 46.13 -14.54 27.55
CA ILE A 134 47.02 -14.67 28.73
C ILE A 134 47.79 -13.37 28.95
N LYS A 135 48.33 -12.73 27.91
CA LYS A 135 49.00 -11.43 28.01
C LYS A 135 48.04 -10.36 28.55
N ALA A 136 46.81 -10.29 28.04
CA ALA A 136 45.81 -9.33 28.50
C ALA A 136 45.45 -9.52 29.99
N LEU A 137 45.28 -10.77 30.43
CA LEU A 137 45.05 -11.09 31.86
C LEU A 137 46.25 -10.73 32.73
N TRP A 138 47.46 -11.00 32.24
CA TRP A 138 48.68 -10.64 32.94
C TRP A 138 48.78 -9.11 33.09
N ILE A 139 48.56 -8.34 32.03
CA ILE A 139 48.52 -6.87 32.06
C ILE A 139 47.47 -6.39 33.07
N SER A 140 46.23 -6.91 32.99
CA SER A 140 45.15 -6.50 33.89
C SER A 140 45.44 -6.77 35.37
N GLN A 141 46.16 -7.85 35.71
CA GLN A 141 46.54 -8.14 37.10
C GLN A 141 47.71 -7.29 37.61
N HIS A 142 48.58 -6.82 36.72
CA HIS A 142 49.75 -6.01 37.06
C HIS A 142 49.48 -4.51 36.94
N ASN A 143 48.35 -4.11 36.36
CA ASN A 143 47.94 -2.72 36.35
C ASN A 143 47.65 -2.22 37.78
N PRO A 144 48.11 -1.02 38.15
CA PRO A 144 47.68 -0.39 39.39
C PRO A 144 46.16 -0.16 39.39
N PRO A 145 45.51 -0.03 40.57
CA PRO A 145 44.11 0.35 40.64
C PRO A 145 43.87 1.66 39.88
N THR A 146 42.90 1.70 38.97
CA THR A 146 42.67 2.81 38.03
C THR A 146 42.48 4.17 38.71
N TRP A 147 41.86 4.19 39.90
CA TRP A 147 41.65 5.41 40.69
C TRP A 147 42.92 5.96 41.38
N LYS A 148 44.03 5.20 41.38
CA LYS A 148 45.34 5.64 41.90
C LYS A 148 46.29 6.13 40.81
N VAL A 149 45.96 5.87 39.55
CA VAL A 149 46.74 6.34 38.40
C VAL A 149 46.42 7.81 38.17
N ASP A 150 47.41 8.60 37.80
CA ASP A 150 47.17 9.98 37.42
C ASP A 150 46.35 10.04 36.12
N THR A 151 45.34 10.92 36.08
CA THR A 151 44.41 10.99 34.94
C THR A 151 45.12 11.41 33.65
N ASN A 152 46.14 12.28 33.75
CA ASN A 152 46.90 12.69 32.58
C ASN A 152 47.83 11.57 32.09
N GLU A 153 48.47 10.83 33.00
CA GLU A 153 49.24 9.63 32.63
C GLU A 153 48.38 8.55 31.95
N TRP A 154 47.16 8.32 32.46
CA TRP A 154 46.21 7.40 31.83
C TRP A 154 45.80 7.88 30.43
N LEU A 155 45.45 9.16 30.30
CA LEU A 155 45.03 9.74 29.02
C LEU A 155 46.20 9.72 28.03
N GLU A 156 47.43 10.01 28.44
CA GLU A 156 48.65 9.90 27.61
C GLU A 156 48.86 8.48 27.08
N SER A 157 48.54 7.46 27.88
CA SER A 157 48.64 6.05 27.49
C SER A 157 47.57 5.60 26.49
N ASP A 158 46.39 6.25 26.48
CA ASP A 158 45.24 5.85 25.66
C ASP A 158 44.95 6.85 24.53
N GLN A 159 45.39 6.49 23.32
CA GLN A 159 45.23 7.31 22.12
C GLN A 159 43.77 7.38 21.62
N TYR A 160 42.92 6.42 21.98
CA TYR A 160 41.52 6.41 21.55
C TYR A 160 40.71 7.44 22.34
N TRP A 161 40.83 7.42 23.67
CA TRP A 161 40.11 8.35 24.53
C TRP A 161 40.67 9.79 24.45
N GLN A 162 41.93 9.98 24.06
CA GLN A 162 42.44 11.32 23.68
C GLN A 162 41.61 11.95 22.56
N ALA A 163 41.38 11.23 21.46
CA ALA A 163 40.58 11.73 20.35
C ALA A 163 39.12 11.99 20.76
N PHE A 164 38.56 11.16 21.65
CA PHE A 164 37.22 11.36 22.19
C PHE A 164 37.11 12.63 23.04
N VAL A 165 38.09 12.87 23.93
CA VAL A 165 38.14 14.09 24.76
C VAL A 165 38.37 15.31 23.87
N GLU A 166 39.28 15.24 22.90
CA GLU A 166 39.52 16.33 21.95
C GLU A 166 38.22 16.71 21.20
N LYS A 167 37.51 15.71 20.68
CA LYS A 167 36.22 15.88 19.97
C LYS A 167 35.20 16.69 20.76
N HIS A 168 35.03 16.39 22.05
CA HIS A 168 33.92 16.94 22.84
C HIS A 168 34.30 18.06 23.80
N ALA A 169 35.57 18.18 24.18
CA ALA A 169 36.06 19.19 25.12
C ALA A 169 36.98 20.23 24.47
N MET A 170 37.63 19.92 23.35
CA MET A 170 38.45 20.90 22.62
C MET A 170 37.65 21.57 21.50
N TYR A 171 37.00 20.78 20.62
CA TYR A 171 36.20 21.33 19.52
C TYR A 171 34.84 21.87 19.96
N SER A 172 34.36 21.49 21.14
CA SER A 172 33.13 22.02 21.74
C SER A 172 33.40 22.47 23.18
N GLN A 173 32.88 23.63 23.55
CA GLN A 173 33.02 24.21 24.90
C GLN A 173 31.81 23.92 25.80
N SER A 174 30.84 23.15 25.32
CA SER A 174 29.55 22.94 25.98
C SER A 174 29.36 21.54 26.57
N GLY A 175 30.33 20.62 26.40
CA GLY A 175 30.25 19.25 26.89
C GLY A 175 30.62 19.15 28.38
N THR A 176 29.69 18.70 29.22
CA THR A 176 29.93 18.43 30.66
C THR A 176 29.66 16.99 31.07
N SER A 177 29.16 16.15 30.14
CA SER A 177 28.88 14.74 30.40
C SER A 177 30.10 13.86 30.14
N ASN A 178 30.23 12.76 30.88
CA ASN A 178 31.28 11.75 30.68
C ASN A 178 31.09 10.96 29.38
N ASP A 179 29.84 10.82 28.91
CA ASP A 179 29.51 10.23 27.62
C ASP A 179 28.52 11.13 26.86
N PRO A 180 29.01 12.17 26.18
CA PRO A 180 28.19 13.07 25.38
C PRO A 180 27.56 12.41 24.14
N GLU A 181 28.01 11.20 23.76
CA GLU A 181 27.45 10.44 22.64
C GLU A 181 26.42 9.39 23.07
N SER A 182 26.12 9.32 24.37
CA SER A 182 25.07 8.45 24.87
C SER A 182 23.70 8.80 24.24
N PRO A 183 22.85 7.81 23.92
CA PRO A 183 21.53 8.07 23.34
C PRO A 183 20.66 9.01 24.20
N SER A 184 20.83 8.95 25.53
CA SER A 184 20.15 9.84 26.47
C SER A 184 20.56 11.30 26.30
N GLU A 185 21.85 11.58 26.13
CA GLU A 185 22.33 12.95 25.96
C GLU A 185 21.94 13.51 24.59
N ILE A 186 22.05 12.70 23.54
CA ILE A 186 21.63 13.08 22.19
C ILE A 186 20.15 13.48 22.18
N GLU A 187 19.29 12.67 22.81
CA GLU A 187 17.85 12.96 22.87
C GLU A 187 17.54 14.17 23.76
N ALA A 188 18.26 14.35 24.87
CA ALA A 188 18.14 15.54 25.70
C ALA A 188 18.52 16.82 24.93
N VAL A 189 19.60 16.78 24.15
CA VAL A 189 20.03 17.90 23.30
C VAL A 189 19.00 18.18 22.20
N LYS A 190 18.48 17.16 21.52
CA LYS A 190 17.41 17.31 20.51
C LYS A 190 16.15 17.95 21.11
N ASN A 191 15.71 17.48 22.28
CA ASN A 191 14.55 18.03 22.96
C ASN A 191 14.78 19.48 23.38
N LYS A 192 15.96 19.79 23.94
CA LYS A 192 16.34 21.16 24.26
C LYS A 192 16.39 22.06 23.02
N TRP A 193 16.88 21.55 21.90
CA TRP A 193 16.89 22.28 20.63
C TRP A 193 15.46 22.57 20.16
N ASN A 194 14.59 21.57 20.13
CA ASN A 194 13.18 21.73 19.77
C ASN A 194 12.47 22.75 20.67
N LEU A 195 12.64 22.66 21.99
CA LEU A 195 12.04 23.59 22.95
C LEU A 195 12.54 25.02 22.74
N ASN A 196 13.83 25.21 22.50
CA ASN A 196 14.39 26.54 22.27
C ASN A 196 13.93 27.12 20.93
N MET A 197 13.89 26.31 19.87
CA MET A 197 13.40 26.73 18.55
C MET A 197 11.92 27.07 18.58
N PHE A 198 11.12 26.26 19.27
CA PHE A 198 9.70 26.47 19.46
C PHE A 198 9.44 27.76 20.25
N LYS A 199 10.05 27.91 21.43
CA LYS A 199 9.93 29.11 22.26
C LYS A 199 10.34 30.40 21.53
N PHE A 200 11.34 30.31 20.65
CA PHE A 200 11.81 31.48 19.92
C PHE A 200 10.86 31.88 18.78
N ASN A 201 10.38 30.91 18.00
CA ASN A 201 9.64 31.16 16.76
C ASN A 201 8.11 31.18 16.93
N GLU A 202 7.57 30.44 17.88
CA GLU A 202 6.12 30.25 17.98
C GLU A 202 5.39 31.53 18.44
N ARG A 203 4.21 31.75 17.86
CA ARG A 203 3.24 32.76 18.29
C ARG A 203 2.61 32.36 19.63
N THR A 204 3.21 32.85 20.71
CA THR A 204 2.71 32.67 22.09
C THR A 204 2.41 34.01 22.74
N ASP A 205 1.84 34.00 23.96
CA ASP A 205 1.60 35.21 24.76
C ASP A 205 2.90 35.94 25.16
N THR A 206 4.04 35.23 25.10
CA THR A 206 5.38 35.78 25.36
C THR A 206 6.27 35.62 24.12
N PRO A 207 5.95 36.32 23.01
CA PRO A 207 6.65 36.13 21.76
C PRO A 207 8.09 36.66 21.85
N MET A 208 9.05 35.90 21.31
CA MET A 208 10.42 36.37 21.15
C MET A 208 10.67 36.95 19.76
N LEU A 209 10.39 36.16 18.70
CA LEU A 209 10.56 36.58 17.31
C LEU A 209 9.29 37.17 16.69
N TYR A 210 8.10 36.71 17.15
CA TYR A 210 6.81 37.15 16.62
C TYR A 210 6.48 38.56 17.12
N ASP A 211 7.19 39.57 16.62
CA ASP A 211 6.99 40.99 16.91
C ASP A 211 6.94 41.80 15.61
N TYR A 212 6.15 42.87 15.58
CA TYR A 212 5.92 43.74 14.41
C TYR A 212 5.41 43.01 13.13
N MET A 213 4.55 42.01 13.29
CA MET A 213 4.01 41.23 12.18
C MET A 213 2.86 41.96 11.46
N HIS A 214 3.20 42.71 10.40
CA HIS A 214 2.22 43.33 9.49
C HIS A 214 1.82 42.42 8.31
N HIS A 215 2.77 41.61 7.84
CA HIS A 215 2.56 40.63 6.77
C HIS A 215 3.03 39.28 7.28
N ASN A 216 2.09 38.36 7.51
CA ASN A 216 2.42 37.07 8.07
C ASN A 216 3.07 36.17 7.01
N PRO A 217 4.06 35.35 7.40
CA PRO A 217 4.54 34.26 6.54
C PRO A 217 3.43 33.23 6.33
N SER A 218 3.56 32.39 5.31
CA SER A 218 2.52 31.46 4.87
C SER A 218 1.97 30.57 5.97
N TRP A 219 2.85 30.00 6.83
CA TRP A 219 2.43 29.11 7.90
C TRP A 219 1.53 29.84 8.91
N GLU A 220 1.97 30.98 9.44
CA GLU A 220 1.19 31.80 10.38
C GLU A 220 -0.08 32.36 9.73
N TYR A 221 0.00 32.76 8.46
CA TYR A 221 -1.14 33.25 7.72
C TYR A 221 -2.26 32.20 7.65
N TYR A 222 -1.93 30.95 7.32
CA TYR A 222 -2.92 29.87 7.21
C TYR A 222 -3.33 29.26 8.55
N ASP A 223 -2.47 29.32 9.56
CA ASP A 223 -2.79 28.89 10.92
C ASP A 223 -3.88 29.78 11.54
N ILE A 224 -3.76 31.10 11.34
CA ILE A 224 -4.73 32.10 11.81
C ILE A 224 -5.97 32.12 10.90
N ASN A 225 -5.79 32.05 9.59
CA ASN A 225 -6.86 32.24 8.60
C ASN A 225 -7.22 30.92 7.90
N ARG A 226 -7.91 30.02 8.62
CA ARG A 226 -8.26 28.67 8.15
C ARG A 226 -9.16 28.67 6.90
N LYS A 227 -10.07 29.64 6.80
CA LYS A 227 -10.94 29.83 5.63
C LYS A 227 -10.12 30.06 4.35
N GLN A 228 -9.13 30.94 4.41
CA GLN A 228 -8.25 31.24 3.28
C GLN A 228 -7.37 30.05 2.93
N PHE A 229 -6.91 29.27 3.92
CA PHE A 229 -6.22 28.01 3.64
C PHE A 229 -7.09 27.05 2.83
N PHE A 230 -8.35 26.85 3.26
CA PHE A 230 -9.29 26.00 2.55
C PHE A 230 -9.54 26.48 1.11
N GLU A 231 -9.84 27.77 0.92
CA GLU A 231 -10.08 28.34 -0.42
C GLU A 231 -8.85 28.24 -1.33
N HIS A 232 -7.66 28.54 -0.81
CA HIS A 232 -6.42 28.48 -1.58
C HIS A 232 -6.06 27.02 -1.93
N MET A 233 -6.31 26.08 -1.02
CA MET A 233 -6.08 24.65 -1.25
C MET A 233 -7.08 24.09 -2.27
N GLU A 234 -8.38 24.35 -2.11
CA GLU A 234 -9.41 23.93 -3.07
C GLU A 234 -9.10 24.49 -4.46
N TYR A 235 -8.75 25.78 -4.54
CA TYR A 235 -8.33 26.40 -5.78
C TYR A 235 -7.08 25.73 -6.38
N PHE A 236 -6.06 25.45 -5.58
CA PHE A 236 -4.83 24.80 -6.03
C PHE A 236 -5.11 23.41 -6.62
N LEU A 237 -5.86 22.57 -5.90
CA LEU A 237 -6.22 21.21 -6.33
C LEU A 237 -7.07 21.27 -7.60
N LEU A 238 -8.05 22.18 -7.68
CA LEU A 238 -8.89 22.36 -8.87
C LEU A 238 -8.13 22.98 -10.04
N ARG A 239 -7.18 23.88 -9.81
CA ARG A 239 -6.47 24.60 -10.88
C ARG A 239 -5.30 23.81 -11.47
N THR A 240 -4.67 22.94 -10.69
CA THR A 240 -3.49 22.16 -11.12
C THR A 240 -3.81 20.68 -11.32
N GLY A 241 -4.70 20.12 -10.50
CA GLY A 241 -4.94 18.68 -10.46
C GLY A 241 -3.78 17.89 -9.83
N GLU A 242 -2.96 18.55 -9.01
CA GLU A 242 -1.88 17.96 -8.23
C GLU A 242 -2.33 17.56 -6.82
N ASP A 243 -1.40 16.98 -6.06
CA ASP A 243 -1.59 16.55 -4.67
C ASP A 243 -1.29 17.69 -3.68
N PHE A 244 -1.92 17.66 -2.49
CA PHE A 244 -1.76 18.68 -1.45
C PHE A 244 -0.31 18.83 -0.96
N ARG A 245 0.52 17.79 -1.13
CA ARG A 245 1.96 17.80 -0.81
C ARG A 245 2.76 18.82 -1.62
N ASN A 246 2.26 19.20 -2.80
CA ASN A 246 2.87 20.20 -3.67
C ASN A 246 2.25 21.60 -3.48
N PHE A 247 1.48 21.80 -2.41
CA PHE A 247 0.87 23.09 -2.14
C PHE A 247 1.95 24.19 -2.04
N PRO A 248 1.83 25.27 -2.84
CA PRO A 248 2.86 26.30 -2.86
C PRO A 248 2.84 27.10 -1.57
N ASP A 249 4.04 27.40 -1.03
CA ASP A 249 4.17 28.25 0.15
C ASP A 249 3.46 29.60 -0.04
N VAL A 250 3.69 30.26 -1.18
CA VAL A 250 3.01 31.53 -1.54
C VAL A 250 2.23 31.34 -2.83
N PRO A 251 0.88 31.43 -2.81
CA PRO A 251 0.07 31.37 -4.02
C PRO A 251 0.42 32.49 -5.00
N LYS A 252 0.26 32.20 -6.30
CA LYS A 252 0.48 33.21 -7.34
C LYS A 252 -0.58 34.31 -7.21
N TRP A 253 -0.19 35.58 -7.35
CA TRP A 253 -1.13 36.72 -7.27
C TRP A 253 -2.31 36.59 -8.24
N LYS A 254 -2.10 36.01 -9.43
CA LYS A 254 -3.15 35.73 -10.43
C LYS A 254 -4.24 34.78 -9.89
N TRP A 255 -3.85 33.86 -9.01
CA TRP A 255 -4.79 32.95 -8.36
C TRP A 255 -5.60 33.69 -7.31
N LEU A 256 -4.94 34.50 -6.48
CA LEU A 256 -5.60 35.33 -5.47
C LEU A 256 -6.65 36.27 -6.10
N THR A 257 -6.30 36.98 -7.18
CA THR A 257 -7.26 37.84 -7.89
C THR A 257 -8.45 37.05 -8.43
N HIS A 258 -8.22 35.86 -8.99
CA HIS A 258 -9.31 35.03 -9.48
C HIS A 258 -10.20 34.50 -8.35
N ILE A 259 -9.61 34.13 -7.21
CA ILE A 259 -10.35 33.73 -6.01
C ILE A 259 -11.26 34.87 -5.54
N GLU A 260 -10.77 36.11 -5.50
CA GLU A 260 -11.59 37.28 -5.14
C GLU A 260 -12.74 37.51 -6.13
N ASP A 261 -12.50 37.39 -7.44
CA ASP A 261 -13.56 37.50 -8.46
C ASP A 261 -14.64 36.42 -8.28
N MET A 262 -14.23 35.19 -7.97
CA MET A 262 -15.16 34.09 -7.69
C MET A 262 -15.93 34.31 -6.38
N ARG A 263 -15.26 34.79 -5.33
CA ARG A 263 -15.87 35.15 -4.06
C ARG A 263 -16.94 36.23 -4.27
N PHE A 264 -16.63 37.26 -5.05
CA PHE A 264 -17.58 38.32 -5.40
C PHE A 264 -18.81 37.79 -6.14
N LYS A 265 -18.64 36.90 -7.12
CA LYS A 265 -19.75 36.25 -7.84
C LYS A 265 -20.66 35.45 -6.89
N GLN A 266 -20.07 34.61 -6.04
CA GLN A 266 -20.82 33.80 -5.08
C GLN A 266 -21.58 34.69 -4.08
N PHE A 267 -20.87 35.68 -3.50
CA PHE A 267 -21.42 36.63 -2.54
C PHE A 267 -22.62 37.39 -3.11
N THR A 268 -22.55 37.85 -4.36
CA THR A 268 -23.63 38.60 -5.00
C THR A 268 -24.92 37.79 -5.09
N VAL A 269 -24.82 36.50 -5.45
CA VAL A 269 -25.97 35.60 -5.56
C VAL A 269 -26.57 35.31 -4.19
N GLU A 270 -25.72 34.93 -3.23
CA GLU A 270 -26.17 34.57 -1.88
C GLU A 270 -26.79 35.76 -1.15
N MET A 271 -26.17 36.94 -1.23
CA MET A 271 -26.64 38.13 -0.53
C MET A 271 -27.94 38.66 -1.14
N SER A 272 -28.08 38.65 -2.47
CA SER A 272 -29.33 39.04 -3.13
C SER A 272 -30.49 38.15 -2.72
N ARG A 273 -30.24 36.84 -2.59
CA ARG A 273 -31.25 35.86 -2.17
C ARG A 273 -31.60 35.96 -0.71
N LYS A 274 -30.59 36.08 0.16
CA LYS A 274 -30.78 36.35 1.59
C LYS A 274 -31.63 37.61 1.79
N HIS A 275 -31.26 38.71 1.13
CA HIS A 275 -31.98 39.97 1.22
C HIS A 275 -33.45 39.83 0.83
N LYS A 276 -33.73 39.17 -0.30
CA LYS A 276 -35.11 38.93 -0.76
C LYS A 276 -35.92 38.11 0.25
N LYS A 277 -35.37 36.99 0.72
CA LYS A 277 -36.03 36.14 1.74
C LYS A 277 -36.27 36.88 3.05
N GLN A 278 -35.29 37.67 3.48
CA GLN A 278 -35.37 38.43 4.73
C GLN A 278 -36.47 39.48 4.68
N ILE A 279 -36.59 40.22 3.56
CA ILE A 279 -37.68 41.19 3.37
C ILE A 279 -39.03 40.48 3.30
N GLU A 280 -39.13 39.37 2.56
CA GLU A 280 -40.39 38.61 2.44
C GLU A 280 -40.87 38.06 3.78
N LYS A 281 -39.95 37.57 4.62
CA LYS A 281 -40.26 37.05 5.96
C LYS A 281 -40.36 38.11 7.05
N LEU A 282 -39.91 39.34 6.77
CA LEU A 282 -39.71 40.41 7.77
C LEU A 282 -38.86 39.92 8.97
N SER A 283 -37.90 39.02 8.72
CA SER A 283 -37.09 38.41 9.79
C SER A 283 -35.91 39.31 10.18
N ARG A 284 -35.59 39.33 11.48
CA ARG A 284 -34.43 40.07 12.00
C ARG A 284 -33.11 39.52 11.43
N TYR A 285 -33.03 38.21 11.28
CA TYR A 285 -31.90 37.49 10.71
C TYR A 285 -32.41 36.42 9.73
N GLU A 286 -31.71 36.25 8.63
CA GLU A 286 -31.88 35.15 7.68
C GLU A 286 -30.48 34.68 7.28
N LYS A 287 -30.26 33.36 7.27
CA LYS A 287 -28.99 32.77 6.83
C LYS A 287 -28.82 32.87 5.31
N THR A 288 -27.57 32.90 4.84
CA THR A 288 -27.31 32.64 3.42
C THR A 288 -27.57 31.16 3.11
N ASP A 289 -27.77 30.81 1.84
CA ASP A 289 -28.16 29.44 1.49
C ASP A 289 -27.15 28.37 1.91
N LEU A 290 -25.86 28.73 1.98
CA LEU A 290 -24.74 27.83 2.33
C LEU A 290 -23.99 28.29 3.60
N GLY A 291 -24.42 29.38 4.23
CA GLY A 291 -23.74 29.94 5.38
C GLY A 291 -24.34 29.49 6.70
N PRO A 292 -23.65 29.80 7.82
CA PRO A 292 -24.07 29.38 9.14
C PRO A 292 -25.33 30.09 9.62
N GLU A 293 -25.99 29.49 10.61
CA GLU A 293 -26.98 30.16 11.44
C GLU A 293 -26.35 31.16 12.41
N GLU A 294 -27.17 31.97 13.09
CA GLU A 294 -26.70 33.10 13.93
C GLU A 294 -25.76 32.67 15.08
N HIS A 295 -25.83 31.40 15.49
CA HIS A 295 -25.03 30.84 16.59
C HIS A 295 -24.05 29.74 16.15
N GLU A 296 -23.94 29.47 14.86
CA GLU A 296 -23.07 28.41 14.34
C GLU A 296 -21.73 28.97 13.85
N SER A 297 -20.68 28.17 13.98
CA SER A 297 -19.38 28.51 13.40
C SER A 297 -19.40 28.30 11.88
N GLU A 298 -18.81 29.24 11.13
CA GLU A 298 -18.61 29.10 9.68
C GLU A 298 -17.81 27.83 9.34
N GLU A 299 -16.85 27.44 10.19
CA GLU A 299 -15.99 26.27 9.94
C GLU A 299 -16.76 24.95 10.07
N GLU A 300 -17.62 24.84 11.08
CA GLU A 300 -18.44 23.65 11.32
C GLU A 300 -19.43 23.42 10.18
N VAL A 301 -20.11 24.48 9.73
CA VAL A 301 -21.09 24.40 8.65
C VAL A 301 -20.44 24.05 7.32
N ASN A 302 -19.26 24.63 7.03
CA ASN A 302 -18.49 24.26 5.85
C ASN A 302 -18.02 22.80 5.92
N MET A 303 -17.57 22.32 7.07
CA MET A 303 -17.17 20.93 7.25
C MET A 303 -18.34 19.96 7.08
N GLN A 304 -19.50 20.26 7.68
CA GLN A 304 -20.72 19.46 7.51
C GLN A 304 -21.16 19.41 6.05
N LEU A 305 -21.12 20.54 5.34
CA LEU A 305 -21.45 20.59 3.92
C LEU A 305 -20.50 19.70 3.09
N LEU A 306 -19.19 19.75 3.35
CA LEU A 306 -18.21 18.92 2.64
C LEU A 306 -18.35 17.43 2.95
N LEU A 307 -18.63 17.09 4.21
CA LEU A 307 -18.88 15.70 4.61
C LEU A 307 -20.18 15.17 3.97
N GLY A 308 -21.23 15.99 3.92
CA GLY A 308 -22.47 15.68 3.21
C GLY A 308 -22.22 15.43 1.73
N GLU A 309 -21.55 16.37 1.04
CA GLU A 309 -21.18 16.21 -0.38
C GLU A 309 -20.34 14.95 -0.61
N LYS A 310 -19.35 14.68 0.26
CA LYS A 310 -18.52 13.49 0.19
C LYS A 310 -19.39 12.23 0.29
N ASN A 311 -20.21 12.10 1.33
CA ASN A 311 -21.04 10.92 1.55
C ASN A 311 -22.02 10.68 0.39
N ASP A 312 -22.62 11.74 -0.15
CA ASP A 312 -23.51 11.64 -1.30
C ASP A 312 -22.75 11.20 -2.56
N THR A 313 -21.55 11.74 -2.80
CA THR A 313 -20.71 11.30 -3.92
C THR A 313 -20.23 9.85 -3.77
N GLU A 314 -19.92 9.39 -2.56
CA GLU A 314 -19.52 8.00 -2.29
C GLU A 314 -20.68 7.03 -2.52
N LYS A 315 -21.92 7.38 -2.13
CA LYS A 315 -23.12 6.59 -2.44
C LYS A 315 -23.36 6.47 -3.94
N VAL A 316 -23.27 7.59 -4.67
CA VAL A 316 -23.40 7.59 -6.13
C VAL A 316 -22.29 6.77 -6.78
N LEU A 317 -21.05 6.91 -6.29
CA LEU A 317 -19.92 6.15 -6.76
C LEU A 317 -20.11 4.64 -6.55
N ALA A 318 -20.54 4.21 -5.37
CA ALA A 318 -20.82 2.80 -5.08
C ALA A 318 -21.87 2.22 -6.02
N ARG A 319 -22.95 2.97 -6.31
CA ARG A 319 -23.97 2.59 -7.30
C ARG A 319 -23.37 2.42 -8.70
N LEU A 320 -22.54 3.37 -9.13
CA LEU A 320 -21.90 3.32 -10.45
C LEU A 320 -20.87 2.20 -10.55
N LEU A 321 -20.13 1.90 -9.48
CA LEU A 321 -19.17 0.80 -9.43
C LEU A 321 -19.88 -0.55 -9.54
N GLY A 322 -20.96 -0.76 -8.76
CA GLY A 322 -21.72 -2.02 -8.79
C GLY A 322 -22.32 -2.35 -10.16
N GLY A 323 -22.68 -1.33 -10.93
CA GLY A 323 -23.17 -1.50 -12.29
C GLY A 323 -22.12 -1.28 -13.38
N TYR A 324 -20.82 -1.22 -13.08
CA TYR A 324 -19.77 -0.95 -14.10
C TYR A 324 -20.03 0.32 -14.94
N GLY A 325 -20.69 1.32 -14.35
CA GLY A 325 -21.02 2.61 -14.96
C GLY A 325 -20.00 3.71 -14.64
N PHE A 326 -19.04 3.45 -13.76
CA PHE A 326 -17.99 4.40 -13.39
C PHE A 326 -16.82 4.34 -14.39
N LEU A 327 -16.43 5.49 -14.95
CA LEU A 327 -15.26 5.70 -15.84
C LEU A 327 -15.21 4.80 -17.08
N VAL A 328 -16.32 4.69 -17.81
CA VAL A 328 -16.49 3.75 -18.94
C VAL A 328 -16.12 4.31 -20.32
N ASP A 329 -15.36 5.40 -20.38
CA ASP A 329 -15.03 6.08 -21.64
C ASP A 329 -14.28 5.16 -22.63
N PRO A 330 -14.63 5.16 -23.94
CA PRO A 330 -15.53 6.08 -24.65
C PRO A 330 -17.02 5.69 -24.64
N LEU A 331 -17.41 4.64 -23.91
CA LEU A 331 -18.80 4.19 -23.83
C LEU A 331 -19.60 5.08 -22.88
N VAL A 332 -20.89 5.25 -23.18
CA VAL A 332 -21.84 6.00 -22.37
C VAL A 332 -22.88 5.04 -21.78
N PRO A 333 -22.94 4.85 -20.45
CA PRO A 333 -23.94 4.00 -19.83
C PRO A 333 -25.32 4.69 -19.88
N ILE A 334 -26.36 3.92 -20.22
CA ILE A 334 -27.75 4.36 -20.31
C ILE A 334 -28.68 3.37 -19.60
N GLN A 335 -29.75 3.90 -19.00
CA GLN A 335 -30.75 3.14 -18.24
C GLN A 335 -32.15 3.21 -18.88
N ASN A 336 -32.45 4.29 -19.61
CA ASN A 336 -33.79 4.52 -20.15
C ASN A 336 -33.76 4.99 -21.61
N LEU A 337 -34.92 4.94 -22.26
CA LEU A 337 -35.09 5.32 -23.67
C LEU A 337 -34.84 6.81 -23.91
N PHE A 338 -35.13 7.65 -22.92
CA PHE A 338 -34.88 9.09 -22.99
C PHE A 338 -33.37 9.37 -23.10
N GLN A 339 -32.54 8.75 -22.27
CA GLN A 339 -31.08 8.85 -22.31
C GLN A 339 -30.52 8.32 -23.63
N LEU A 340 -31.03 7.19 -24.13
CA LEU A 340 -30.63 6.69 -25.45
C LEU A 340 -30.91 7.72 -26.55
N SER A 341 -32.14 8.23 -26.62
CA SER A 341 -32.50 9.23 -27.64
C SER A 341 -31.70 10.53 -27.51
N TYR A 342 -31.38 10.95 -26.28
CA TYR A 342 -30.51 12.09 -26.02
C TYR A 342 -29.09 11.85 -26.56
N VAL A 343 -28.47 10.72 -26.25
CA VAL A 343 -27.12 10.37 -26.74
C VAL A 343 -27.12 10.28 -28.27
N LEU A 344 -28.09 9.60 -28.87
CA LEU A 344 -28.23 9.49 -30.33
C LEU A 344 -28.42 10.87 -31.01
N SER A 345 -29.14 11.79 -30.37
CA SER A 345 -29.29 13.16 -30.88
C SER A 345 -27.98 13.94 -30.88
N LYS A 346 -27.11 13.71 -29.88
CA LYS A 346 -25.80 14.36 -29.75
C LYS A 346 -24.76 13.75 -30.68
N ASP A 347 -24.87 12.45 -30.95
CA ASP A 347 -24.04 11.71 -31.91
C ASP A 347 -24.43 12.02 -33.37
N ASN A 348 -25.62 12.59 -33.59
CA ASN A 348 -26.22 12.78 -34.91
C ASN A 348 -26.47 11.44 -35.64
N TYR A 349 -26.96 10.45 -34.89
CA TYR A 349 -27.21 9.09 -35.37
C TYR A 349 -28.00 9.03 -36.68
N SER A 350 -29.00 9.90 -36.83
CA SER A 350 -29.84 9.99 -38.03
C SER A 350 -29.04 10.20 -39.32
N ALA A 351 -27.85 10.81 -39.24
CA ALA A 351 -26.99 11.07 -40.39
C ALA A 351 -26.08 9.88 -40.75
N HIS A 352 -25.50 9.19 -39.75
CA HIS A 352 -24.47 8.16 -39.99
C HIS A 352 -24.94 6.72 -39.75
N LYS A 353 -25.89 6.46 -38.84
CA LYS A 353 -26.40 5.13 -38.47
C LYS A 353 -25.33 4.10 -38.08
N LYS A 354 -24.26 4.56 -37.43
CA LYS A 354 -23.07 3.74 -37.07
C LYS A 354 -22.84 3.60 -35.56
N THR A 355 -23.72 4.16 -34.73
CA THR A 355 -23.64 4.02 -33.27
C THR A 355 -23.90 2.56 -32.90
N LYS A 356 -23.08 2.02 -32.00
CA LYS A 356 -23.24 0.64 -31.51
C LYS A 356 -23.69 0.64 -30.05
N VAL A 357 -24.48 -0.35 -29.67
CA VAL A 357 -24.93 -0.53 -28.28
C VAL A 357 -24.49 -1.91 -27.81
N TYR A 358 -23.92 -1.96 -26.62
CA TYR A 358 -23.39 -3.17 -26.00
C TYR A 358 -24.10 -3.47 -24.69
N SER A 359 -24.19 -4.77 -24.37
CA SER A 359 -24.59 -5.29 -23.07
C SER A 359 -23.41 -6.06 -22.45
N LEU A 360 -23.16 -5.85 -21.16
CA LEU A 360 -22.11 -6.52 -20.39
C LEU A 360 -22.62 -7.76 -19.63
N GLY A 361 -23.88 -8.12 -19.84
CA GLY A 361 -24.54 -9.19 -19.12
C GLY A 361 -25.95 -8.82 -18.70
N ASP A 362 -26.70 -9.82 -18.25
CA ASP A 362 -28.07 -9.69 -17.75
C ASP A 362 -28.12 -9.17 -16.30
N ASP A 363 -26.96 -9.17 -15.62
CA ASP A 363 -26.72 -8.73 -14.25
C ASP A 363 -26.45 -7.22 -14.11
N VAL A 364 -26.16 -6.54 -15.21
CA VAL A 364 -25.71 -5.14 -15.20
C VAL A 364 -26.88 -4.17 -15.47
N PRO A 365 -27.07 -3.11 -14.65
CA PRO A 365 -28.20 -2.18 -14.76
C PRO A 365 -28.06 -1.11 -15.84
N TYR A 366 -27.24 -1.34 -16.89
CA TYR A 366 -26.96 -0.38 -17.95
C TYR A 366 -26.79 -1.07 -19.32
N LEU A 367 -27.18 -0.37 -20.40
CA LEU A 367 -26.61 -0.59 -21.73
C LEU A 367 -25.51 0.43 -21.99
N TYR A 368 -24.57 0.08 -22.85
CA TYR A 368 -23.40 0.90 -23.13
C TYR A 368 -23.42 1.33 -24.59
N VAL A 369 -23.62 2.63 -24.83
CA VAL A 369 -23.62 3.20 -26.17
C VAL A 369 -22.19 3.59 -26.53
N LEU A 370 -21.73 3.21 -27.72
CA LEU A 370 -20.50 3.68 -28.33
C LEU A 370 -20.84 4.73 -29.40
N PRO A 371 -20.66 6.03 -29.13
CA PRO A 371 -20.87 7.09 -30.10
C PRO A 371 -19.95 6.93 -31.31
N HIS A 372 -20.39 7.40 -32.48
CA HIS A 372 -19.56 7.46 -33.67
C HIS A 372 -18.59 8.65 -33.56
N GLY A 373 -17.40 8.39 -33.02
CA GLY A 373 -16.29 9.32 -33.17
C GLY A 373 -15.78 9.31 -34.62
N ASP A 374 -15.50 10.49 -35.18
CA ASP A 374 -14.79 10.69 -36.47
C ASP A 374 -13.31 10.17 -36.45
N GLY A 375 -13.01 9.17 -35.61
CA GLY A 375 -11.71 8.55 -35.46
C GLY A 375 -11.75 7.52 -34.32
N VAL A 376 -11.32 6.29 -34.63
CA VAL A 376 -11.33 5.08 -33.77
C VAL A 376 -12.66 4.31 -33.81
N SER A 377 -12.88 3.64 -34.95
CA SER A 377 -13.49 2.32 -34.95
C SER A 377 -12.47 1.31 -34.38
N GLU A 378 -12.97 0.20 -33.84
CA GLU A 378 -12.26 -0.97 -33.27
C GLU A 378 -12.07 -0.97 -31.74
N VAL A 379 -13.03 -1.63 -31.08
CA VAL A 379 -13.00 -2.02 -29.66
C VAL A 379 -12.18 -3.33 -29.46
N ALA A 380 -11.48 -3.84 -30.48
CA ALA A 380 -10.93 -5.21 -30.43
C ALA A 380 -9.42 -5.42 -30.74
N ASP A 381 -8.66 -4.50 -31.34
CA ASP A 381 -7.39 -4.91 -32.01
C ASP A 381 -6.05 -4.29 -31.52
N ARG A 382 -5.99 -3.66 -30.33
CA ARG A 382 -4.72 -3.10 -29.81
C ARG A 382 -3.97 -3.97 -28.79
N VAL A 383 -3.82 -5.27 -29.05
CA VAL A 383 -2.95 -6.15 -28.23
C VAL A 383 -1.85 -6.86 -29.02
N THR A 384 -1.75 -6.71 -30.35
CA THR A 384 -0.69 -7.39 -31.12
C THR A 384 -0.07 -6.51 -32.20
N SER A 385 1.08 -5.92 -31.88
CA SER A 385 2.23 -5.79 -32.80
C SER A 385 3.33 -4.96 -32.12
N THR A 386 4.31 -5.66 -31.54
CA THR A 386 5.69 -5.18 -31.58
C THR A 386 6.13 -5.27 -33.04
N ASP A 387 6.36 -4.13 -33.68
CA ASP A 387 7.49 -3.93 -34.59
C ASP A 387 7.54 -2.48 -35.09
N GLY A 388 8.75 -1.92 -35.09
CA GLY A 388 8.98 -0.51 -35.38
C GLY A 388 8.99 -0.19 -36.87
N ALA A 389 8.41 0.95 -37.21
CA ALA A 389 8.91 1.86 -38.24
C ALA A 389 8.22 3.22 -38.08
N SER A 390 9.03 4.23 -37.84
CA SER A 390 8.65 5.63 -37.75
C SER A 390 8.37 6.23 -39.12
N GLU A 391 7.14 6.65 -39.38
CA GLU A 391 6.85 7.71 -40.35
C GLU A 391 6.01 8.80 -39.68
N ALA A 392 6.60 10.00 -39.66
CA ALA A 392 6.04 11.21 -39.09
C ALA A 392 4.88 11.70 -39.96
N VAL A 393 3.65 11.34 -39.58
CA VAL A 393 2.43 11.99 -40.06
C VAL A 393 1.95 12.92 -38.94
N THR A 394 2.10 14.22 -39.19
CA THR A 394 1.56 15.32 -38.37
C THR A 394 0.04 15.34 -38.49
N THR A 395 -0.64 14.35 -37.93
CA THR A 395 -2.08 14.41 -37.67
C THR A 395 -2.27 14.84 -36.23
N THR A 396 -2.76 16.06 -36.06
CA THR A 396 -3.35 16.56 -34.83
C THR A 396 -4.41 15.55 -34.36
N ALA A 397 -4.02 14.67 -33.44
CA ALA A 397 -4.89 13.72 -32.78
C ALA A 397 -5.92 14.52 -31.98
N ARG A 398 -7.07 14.80 -32.61
CA ARG A 398 -8.23 15.41 -31.98
C ARG A 398 -8.70 14.44 -30.90
N ALA A 399 -8.74 14.93 -29.67
CA ALA A 399 -9.39 14.29 -28.54
C ALA A 399 -10.76 13.73 -28.97
N SER A 400 -11.10 12.53 -28.48
CA SER A 400 -12.41 11.90 -28.65
C SER A 400 -13.54 12.93 -28.55
N SER A 401 -14.44 12.95 -29.54
CA SER A 401 -15.48 13.95 -29.81
C SER A 401 -16.50 14.24 -28.67
N VAL A 402 -16.35 13.61 -27.51
CA VAL A 402 -17.28 13.69 -26.37
C VAL A 402 -16.77 14.56 -25.22
N ASP A 403 -15.45 14.78 -25.08
CA ASP A 403 -14.89 15.61 -24.00
C ASP A 403 -14.92 17.10 -24.37
N LYS A 404 -16.09 17.73 -24.17
CA LYS A 404 -16.34 19.14 -24.48
C LYS A 404 -15.95 20.11 -23.35
N GLY A 405 -15.21 19.62 -22.34
CA GLY A 405 -14.72 20.40 -21.20
C GLY A 405 -15.74 20.55 -20.06
N PRO A 406 -15.28 20.93 -18.86
CA PRO A 406 -16.07 20.88 -17.62
C PRO A 406 -17.28 21.83 -17.64
N MET A 407 -17.16 23.00 -18.26
CA MET A 407 -18.26 23.97 -18.41
C MET A 407 -19.39 23.43 -19.28
N TYR A 408 -19.07 22.72 -20.37
CA TYR A 408 -20.10 22.11 -21.22
C TYR A 408 -20.87 21.02 -20.48
N SER A 409 -20.16 20.18 -19.71
CA SER A 409 -20.77 19.14 -18.88
C SER A 409 -21.71 19.73 -17.84
N LEU A 410 -21.32 20.83 -17.20
CA LEU A 410 -22.16 21.55 -16.25
C LEU A 410 -23.45 22.08 -16.90
N TYR A 411 -23.34 22.78 -18.03
CA TYR A 411 -24.53 23.31 -18.70
C TYR A 411 -25.46 22.21 -19.18
N SER A 412 -24.90 21.10 -19.69
CA SER A 412 -25.69 19.94 -20.08
C SER A 412 -26.44 19.30 -18.90
N LEU A 413 -25.80 19.24 -17.72
CA LEU A 413 -26.43 18.77 -16.48
C LEU A 413 -27.54 19.73 -16.03
N MET A 414 -27.28 21.04 -16.01
CA MET A 414 -28.26 22.04 -15.60
C MET A 414 -29.47 22.08 -16.54
N ASP A 415 -29.26 21.95 -17.85
CA ASP A 415 -30.32 21.85 -18.85
C ASP A 415 -31.18 20.61 -18.61
N TYR A 416 -30.55 19.46 -18.34
CA TYR A 416 -31.27 18.22 -18.01
C TYR A 416 -32.11 18.39 -16.74
N LEU A 417 -31.53 18.92 -15.66
CA LEU A 417 -32.27 19.14 -14.41
C LEU A 417 -33.46 20.08 -14.60
N ASN A 418 -33.29 21.15 -15.38
CA ASN A 418 -34.36 22.08 -15.73
C ASN A 418 -35.48 21.40 -16.55
N LEU A 419 -35.12 20.56 -17.52
CA LEU A 419 -36.08 19.78 -18.32
C LEU A 419 -36.83 18.75 -17.46
N SER A 420 -36.16 18.15 -16.48
CA SER A 420 -36.76 17.25 -15.49
C SER A 420 -37.53 17.99 -14.37
N ASN A 421 -37.66 19.32 -14.47
CA ASN A 421 -38.31 20.18 -13.46
C ASN A 421 -37.69 20.08 -12.06
N VAL A 422 -36.40 19.71 -11.98
CA VAL A 422 -35.60 19.69 -10.76
C VAL A 422 -34.83 21.00 -10.67
N LYS A 423 -35.20 21.85 -9.70
CA LYS A 423 -34.55 23.15 -9.50
C LYS A 423 -33.43 23.06 -8.49
N VAL A 424 -32.20 23.27 -8.93
CA VAL A 424 -31.03 23.39 -8.05
C VAL A 424 -31.05 24.74 -7.33
N ASN A 425 -30.60 24.77 -6.07
CA ASN A 425 -30.41 26.03 -5.36
C ASN A 425 -29.41 26.92 -6.14
N PRO A 426 -29.75 28.16 -6.51
CA PRO A 426 -28.86 29.04 -7.26
C PRO A 426 -27.48 29.25 -6.62
N SER A 427 -27.41 29.29 -5.29
CA SER A 427 -26.13 29.43 -4.57
C SER A 427 -25.25 28.19 -4.75
N TYR A 428 -25.86 26.99 -4.74
CA TYR A 428 -25.18 25.73 -5.01
C TYR A 428 -24.77 25.61 -6.49
N ALA A 429 -25.65 25.98 -7.42
CA ALA A 429 -25.37 26.00 -8.85
C ALA A 429 -24.21 26.95 -9.19
N THR A 430 -24.17 28.12 -8.55
CA THR A 430 -23.07 29.09 -8.72
C THR A 430 -21.76 28.51 -8.18
N ARG A 431 -21.76 27.90 -6.99
CA ARG A 431 -20.57 27.21 -6.44
C ARG A 431 -20.04 26.16 -7.42
N LEU A 432 -20.91 25.29 -7.93
CA LEU A 432 -20.52 24.25 -8.90
C LEU A 432 -19.98 24.86 -10.21
N GLN A 433 -20.58 25.95 -10.67
CA GLN A 433 -20.12 26.69 -11.85
C GLN A 433 -18.71 27.24 -11.67
N LEU A 434 -18.43 27.86 -10.51
CA LEU A 434 -17.11 28.39 -10.22
C LEU A 434 -16.05 27.27 -10.17
N LYS A 435 -16.35 26.13 -9.55
CA LYS A 435 -15.46 24.95 -9.58
C LYS A 435 -15.16 24.48 -11.02
N CYS A 436 -16.20 24.37 -11.86
CA CYS A 436 -16.03 23.98 -13.27
C CYS A 436 -15.23 25.02 -14.07
N GLN A 437 -15.40 26.32 -13.76
CA GLN A 437 -14.63 27.40 -14.36
C GLN A 437 -13.14 27.25 -14.02
N VAL A 438 -12.78 26.98 -12.76
CA VAL A 438 -11.38 26.76 -12.35
C VAL A 438 -10.78 25.54 -13.06
N MET A 439 -11.54 24.47 -13.21
CA MET A 439 -11.09 23.28 -13.96
C MET A 439 -10.90 23.57 -15.44
N HIS A 440 -11.71 24.44 -16.03
CA HIS A 440 -11.59 24.88 -17.43
C HIS A 440 -10.26 25.63 -17.68
N GLU A 441 -9.78 26.39 -16.70
CA GLU A 441 -8.49 27.11 -16.76
C GLU A 441 -7.26 26.19 -16.82
N ARG A 442 -7.41 24.87 -16.70
CA ARG A 442 -6.34 23.89 -16.96
C ARG A 442 -5.98 23.80 -18.45
N GLY A 443 -6.88 24.20 -19.34
CA GLY A 443 -6.69 24.15 -20.78
C GLY A 443 -7.18 22.83 -21.41
N PRO A 444 -6.70 22.45 -22.60
CA PRO A 444 -7.28 21.35 -23.39
C PRO A 444 -7.15 19.97 -22.72
N ASN A 445 -6.07 19.73 -21.99
CA ASN A 445 -5.81 18.46 -21.29
C ASN A 445 -6.22 18.58 -19.80
N TRP A 446 -7.41 19.11 -19.54
CA TRP A 446 -7.88 19.39 -18.16
C TRP A 446 -8.02 18.13 -17.30
N LEU A 447 -8.37 16.99 -17.93
CA LEU A 447 -8.55 15.69 -17.30
C LEU A 447 -7.53 14.65 -17.76
N LYS A 448 -7.51 14.36 -19.07
CA LYS A 448 -6.73 13.30 -19.71
C LYS A 448 -5.52 13.84 -20.48
N LEU A 449 -4.45 13.06 -20.53
CA LEU A 449 -3.34 13.24 -21.47
C LEU A 449 -3.69 12.70 -22.87
N GLN A 450 -2.84 12.99 -23.85
CA GLN A 450 -2.98 12.42 -25.19
C GLN A 450 -2.86 10.88 -25.11
N ASN A 451 -3.84 10.18 -25.68
CA ASN A 451 -3.96 8.71 -25.65
C ASN A 451 -4.23 8.06 -24.27
N GLU A 452 -4.59 8.85 -23.26
CA GLU A 452 -4.97 8.35 -21.94
C GLU A 452 -6.50 8.15 -21.84
N ASN A 453 -6.96 7.02 -21.30
CA ASN A 453 -8.39 6.86 -20.99
C ASN A 453 -8.73 7.45 -19.60
N THR A 454 -10.02 7.63 -19.32
CA THR A 454 -10.45 8.29 -18.08
C THR A 454 -10.16 7.45 -16.83
N GLY A 455 -10.16 6.12 -16.94
CA GLY A 455 -9.74 5.21 -15.88
C GLY A 455 -8.28 5.38 -15.49
N GLU A 456 -7.39 5.49 -16.48
CA GLU A 456 -5.96 5.75 -16.30
C GLU A 456 -5.71 7.14 -15.71
N ALA A 457 -6.41 8.16 -16.22
CA ALA A 457 -6.32 9.52 -15.69
C ALA A 457 -6.80 9.59 -14.22
N PHE A 458 -7.83 8.83 -13.86
CA PHE A 458 -8.30 8.70 -12.49
C PHE A 458 -7.25 8.02 -11.61
N LEU A 459 -6.74 6.84 -11.98
CA LEU A 459 -5.71 6.13 -11.21
C LEU A 459 -4.41 6.94 -11.07
N ARG A 460 -4.04 7.71 -12.10
CA ARG A 460 -2.86 8.60 -12.05
C ARG A 460 -3.03 9.73 -11.04
N ARG A 461 -4.25 10.25 -10.88
CA ARG A 461 -4.57 11.33 -9.93
C ARG A 461 -5.02 10.83 -8.57
N LEU A 462 -5.35 9.54 -8.46
CA LEU A 462 -5.71 8.92 -7.21
C LEU A 462 -4.50 8.95 -6.28
N ARG A 463 -4.73 9.45 -5.07
CA ARG A 463 -3.68 9.60 -4.06
C ARG A 463 -3.05 8.25 -3.74
N TYR A 464 -1.73 8.24 -3.52
CA TYR A 464 -0.97 7.00 -3.29
C TYR A 464 -1.34 6.31 -1.97
N ASP A 465 -1.57 7.09 -0.91
CA ASP A 465 -2.02 6.64 0.42
C ASP A 465 -3.54 6.44 0.52
N GLU A 466 -4.28 6.46 -0.60
CA GLU A 466 -5.72 6.22 -0.59
C GLU A 466 -6.04 4.73 -0.30
N PRO A 467 -6.74 4.39 0.80
CA PRO A 467 -7.04 3.00 1.16
C PRO A 467 -7.86 2.25 0.10
N LEU A 468 -8.70 2.94 -0.67
CA LEU A 468 -9.55 2.32 -1.70
C LEU A 468 -8.83 2.09 -3.02
N LYS A 469 -7.56 2.50 -3.16
CA LYS A 469 -6.81 2.36 -4.42
C LYS A 469 -6.76 0.92 -4.97
N PRO A 470 -6.47 -0.12 -4.17
CA PRO A 470 -6.47 -1.50 -4.67
C PRO A 470 -7.84 -1.93 -5.23
N MET A 471 -8.94 -1.48 -4.61
CA MET A 471 -10.30 -1.78 -5.07
C MET A 471 -10.61 -1.10 -6.41
N PHE A 472 -10.14 0.13 -6.62
CA PHE A 472 -10.29 0.81 -7.92
C PHE A 472 -9.46 0.16 -9.03
N GLU A 473 -8.25 -0.33 -8.72
CA GLU A 473 -7.41 -1.06 -9.66
C GLU A 473 -8.05 -2.40 -10.06
N GLU A 474 -8.62 -3.12 -9.10
CA GLU A 474 -9.38 -4.36 -9.35
C GLU A 474 -10.63 -4.09 -10.18
N TYR A 475 -11.43 -3.08 -9.81
CA TYR A 475 -12.61 -2.66 -10.57
C TYR A 475 -12.27 -2.35 -12.04
N LEU A 476 -11.21 -1.56 -12.30
CA LEU A 476 -10.81 -1.24 -13.67
C LEU A 476 -10.30 -2.45 -14.45
N LYS A 477 -9.68 -3.42 -13.76
CA LYS A 477 -9.26 -4.69 -14.38
C LYS A 477 -10.47 -5.53 -14.78
N GLU A 478 -11.45 -5.68 -13.89
CA GLU A 478 -12.71 -6.39 -14.18
C GLU A 478 -13.51 -5.70 -15.28
N LEU A 479 -13.62 -4.36 -15.24
CA LEU A 479 -14.30 -3.58 -16.26
C LEU A 479 -13.67 -3.85 -17.64
N LYS A 480 -12.34 -3.81 -17.74
CA LYS A 480 -11.62 -4.11 -18.99
C LYS A 480 -11.87 -5.54 -19.48
N GLU A 481 -12.07 -6.50 -18.59
CA GLU A 481 -12.42 -7.88 -18.96
C GLU A 481 -13.87 -8.01 -19.43
N LYS A 482 -14.83 -7.43 -18.72
CA LYS A 482 -16.24 -7.41 -19.13
C LYS A 482 -16.43 -6.69 -20.47
N LEU A 483 -15.75 -5.55 -20.68
CA LEU A 483 -15.80 -4.81 -21.93
C LEU A 483 -15.26 -5.63 -23.13
N ARG A 484 -14.25 -6.47 -22.94
CA ARG A 484 -13.75 -7.37 -23.99
C ARG A 484 -14.76 -8.46 -24.38
N ASN A 485 -15.61 -8.86 -23.44
CA ASN A 485 -16.63 -9.88 -23.63
C ASN A 485 -18.03 -9.29 -23.90
N ALA A 486 -18.13 -7.98 -24.14
CA ALA A 486 -19.38 -7.28 -24.34
C ALA A 486 -20.12 -7.76 -25.60
N LYS A 487 -21.44 -7.96 -25.50
CA LYS A 487 -22.28 -8.39 -26.62
C LYS A 487 -22.94 -7.19 -27.28
N GLU A 488 -22.82 -7.07 -28.60
CA GLU A 488 -23.53 -6.04 -29.38
C GLU A 488 -25.03 -6.36 -29.41
N VAL A 489 -25.87 -5.37 -29.06
CA VAL A 489 -27.33 -5.46 -29.07
C VAL A 489 -27.85 -4.83 -30.35
N PRO A 490 -28.62 -5.57 -31.19
CA PRO A 490 -29.14 -5.04 -32.44
C PRO A 490 -30.20 -3.94 -32.18
N GLU A 491 -30.34 -3.00 -33.12
CA GLU A 491 -31.24 -1.84 -33.01
C GLU A 491 -32.71 -2.22 -32.75
N SER A 492 -33.16 -3.34 -33.31
CA SER A 492 -34.50 -3.87 -33.07
C SER A 492 -34.78 -4.26 -31.62
N GLU A 493 -33.73 -4.51 -30.83
CA GLU A 493 -33.81 -4.99 -29.45
C GLU A 493 -33.52 -3.91 -28.40
N TRP A 494 -33.12 -2.70 -28.81
CA TRP A 494 -32.76 -1.61 -27.89
C TRP A 494 -33.91 -1.28 -26.93
N SER A 495 -35.11 -1.03 -27.46
CA SER A 495 -36.28 -0.65 -26.65
C SER A 495 -36.66 -1.73 -25.64
N ARG A 496 -36.61 -3.01 -26.05
CA ARG A 496 -36.96 -4.14 -25.17
C ARG A 496 -35.94 -4.33 -24.06
N SER A 497 -34.66 -4.21 -24.41
CA SER A 497 -33.55 -4.33 -23.46
C SER A 497 -33.58 -3.20 -22.43
N LEU A 498 -33.88 -1.98 -22.86
CA LEU A 498 -34.02 -0.82 -21.97
C LEU A 498 -35.21 -0.94 -21.02
N GLN A 499 -36.36 -1.44 -21.48
CA GLN A 499 -37.50 -1.70 -20.60
C GLN A 499 -37.16 -2.70 -19.48
N ARG A 500 -36.41 -3.75 -19.81
CA ARG A 500 -35.92 -4.73 -18.82
C ARG A 500 -34.96 -4.08 -17.82
N ILE A 501 -34.06 -3.21 -18.28
CA ILE A 501 -33.11 -2.51 -17.42
C ILE A 501 -33.80 -1.47 -16.53
N GLU A 502 -34.83 -0.81 -17.03
CA GLU A 502 -35.65 0.10 -16.24
C GLU A 502 -36.37 -0.63 -15.11
N THR A 503 -36.94 -1.82 -15.37
CA THR A 503 -37.52 -2.65 -14.30
C THR A 503 -36.48 -3.08 -13.26
N LEU A 504 -35.29 -3.50 -13.71
CA LEU A 504 -34.21 -3.91 -12.81
C LEU A 504 -33.70 -2.74 -11.94
N ASN A 505 -33.59 -1.54 -12.51
CA ASN A 505 -33.21 -0.34 -11.76
C ASN A 505 -34.27 0.05 -10.73
N ASN A 506 -35.57 -0.06 -11.05
CA ASN A 506 -36.65 0.22 -10.12
C ASN A 506 -36.64 -0.77 -8.93
N ASP A 507 -36.36 -2.05 -9.20
CA ASP A 507 -36.23 -3.08 -8.16
C ASP A 507 -35.02 -2.78 -7.24
N LEU A 508 -33.86 -2.45 -7.82
CA LEU A 508 -32.67 -2.06 -7.06
C LEU A 508 -32.90 -0.80 -6.20
N GLU A 509 -33.58 0.21 -6.73
CA GLU A 509 -33.94 1.41 -5.96
C GLU A 509 -34.89 1.10 -4.79
N SER A 510 -35.82 0.16 -4.99
CA SER A 510 -36.67 -0.33 -3.89
C SER A 510 -35.85 -1.02 -2.80
N GLU A 511 -34.88 -1.85 -3.16
CA GLU A 511 -34.02 -2.54 -2.19
C GLU A 511 -33.09 -1.59 -1.43
N LEU A 512 -32.47 -0.63 -2.13
CA LEU A 512 -31.64 0.40 -1.52
C LEU A 512 -32.43 1.24 -0.52
N SER A 513 -33.66 1.65 -0.88
CA SER A 513 -34.53 2.40 0.04
C SER A 513 -34.87 1.64 1.33
N LYS A 514 -34.93 0.30 1.27
CA LYS A 514 -35.14 -0.57 2.44
C LYS A 514 -33.86 -0.70 3.29
N ALA A 515 -32.71 -0.80 2.65
CA ALA A 515 -31.42 -0.87 3.33
C ALA A 515 -31.10 0.43 4.07
N GLU A 516 -31.36 1.59 3.44
CA GLU A 516 -31.15 2.91 4.04
C GLU A 516 -32.12 3.16 5.23
N GLY A 517 -33.37 2.69 5.12
CA GLY A 517 -34.36 2.77 6.20
C GLY A 517 -34.04 1.91 7.43
N GLY A 518 -33.12 0.95 7.32
CA GLY A 518 -32.62 0.15 8.46
C GLY A 518 -31.45 0.80 9.21
N SER A 519 -30.80 1.79 8.61
CA SER A 519 -29.62 2.49 9.17
C SER A 519 -29.91 3.90 9.70
N SER A 520 -31.14 4.39 9.61
CA SER A 520 -31.51 5.78 9.95
C SER A 520 -31.84 6.01 11.43
N SER A 521 -31.27 5.24 12.37
CA SER A 521 -31.38 5.51 13.81
C SER A 521 -30.19 6.30 14.38
N GLN A 522 -29.41 6.97 13.53
CA GLN A 522 -28.29 7.85 13.93
C GLN A 522 -28.28 9.21 13.20
N GLU A 523 -29.44 9.72 12.76
CA GLU A 523 -29.59 11.14 12.34
C GLU A 523 -30.19 12.05 13.43
N GLU A 524 -30.21 11.61 14.70
CA GLU A 524 -30.57 12.48 15.84
C GLU A 524 -29.33 13.11 16.49
N VAL A 525 -28.60 13.93 15.75
CA VAL A 525 -27.94 15.13 16.29
C VAL A 525 -28.02 16.21 15.22
N GLY A 526 -29.06 17.04 15.30
CA GLY A 526 -29.16 18.37 14.67
C GLY A 526 -28.48 18.57 13.32
N GLY A 527 -28.95 17.89 12.28
CA GLY A 527 -28.50 18.10 10.90
C GLY A 527 -29.68 18.45 10.00
N VAL A 528 -29.80 19.72 9.61
CA VAL A 528 -30.82 20.17 8.66
C VAL A 528 -30.50 19.60 7.28
N THR A 529 -31.15 18.50 6.89
CA THR A 529 -31.25 18.11 5.48
C THR A 529 -31.99 19.20 4.70
N PRO A 530 -31.42 19.79 3.63
CA PRO A 530 -32.14 20.76 2.82
C PRO A 530 -33.13 20.02 1.91
N GLY A 531 -34.43 20.04 2.28
CA GLY A 531 -35.51 19.71 1.34
C GLY A 531 -36.66 18.82 1.83
N LYS A 532 -36.63 18.30 3.06
CA LYS A 532 -37.79 17.62 3.67
C LYS A 532 -38.15 18.26 5.01
N VAL A 533 -39.10 19.18 5.00
CA VAL A 533 -39.78 19.58 6.24
C VAL A 533 -40.77 18.48 6.57
N ARG A 534 -40.41 17.59 7.50
CA ARG A 534 -41.38 16.74 8.17
C ARG A 534 -41.88 17.52 9.38
N VAL A 535 -43.06 18.15 9.25
CA VAL A 535 -43.68 18.92 10.33
C VAL A 535 -44.11 17.94 11.42
N GLU A 536 -43.49 18.03 12.60
CA GLU A 536 -43.89 17.24 13.76
C GLU A 536 -45.23 17.74 14.32
N GLY A 537 -46.04 16.81 14.84
CA GLY A 537 -47.45 17.03 15.21
C GLY A 537 -47.72 18.07 16.31
N VAL A 538 -46.69 18.64 16.93
CA VAL A 538 -46.80 19.69 17.94
C VAL A 538 -46.93 21.08 17.30
N GLU A 539 -46.27 21.34 16.16
CA GLU A 539 -46.37 22.62 15.44
C GLU A 539 -47.71 22.79 14.72
N LEU A 540 -48.31 21.68 14.29
CA LEU A 540 -49.66 21.66 13.70
C LEU A 540 -50.76 22.09 14.70
N LYS A 541 -50.59 21.83 16.00
CA LYS A 541 -51.53 22.32 17.03
C LYS A 541 -51.50 23.84 17.14
N HIS A 542 -50.31 24.43 17.20
CA HIS A 542 -50.16 25.87 17.37
C HIS A 542 -50.62 26.67 16.12
N LEU A 543 -50.47 26.08 14.93
CA LEU A 543 -50.93 26.67 13.66
C LEU A 543 -52.43 26.44 13.37
N ALA A 544 -53.02 25.37 13.90
CA ALA A 544 -54.46 25.12 13.82
C ALA A 544 -55.26 25.97 14.82
N GLU A 545 -54.74 26.16 16.04
CA GLU A 545 -55.39 26.98 17.08
C GLU A 545 -55.36 28.49 16.75
N THR A 546 -54.44 28.93 15.89
CA THR A 546 -54.34 30.33 15.41
C THR A 546 -55.13 30.62 14.13
N ASN A 547 -56.00 29.70 13.66
CA ASN A 547 -56.90 29.88 12.50
C ASN A 547 -56.22 30.27 11.17
N ASN A 548 -54.90 30.05 11.01
CA ASN A 548 -54.16 30.50 9.83
C ASN A 548 -54.11 29.49 8.66
N ILE A 549 -54.71 28.30 8.80
CA ILE A 549 -54.76 27.30 7.71
C ILE A 549 -56.14 26.66 7.63
N VAL A 550 -56.67 26.54 6.41
CA VAL A 550 -57.90 25.81 6.08
C VAL A 550 -57.54 24.49 5.42
N VAL A 551 -57.71 23.36 6.14
CA VAL A 551 -57.50 22.03 5.58
C VAL A 551 -58.75 21.60 4.82
N LYS A 552 -58.58 21.30 3.54
CA LYS A 552 -59.63 20.77 2.65
C LYS A 552 -59.29 19.36 2.20
N ASP A 553 -60.31 18.51 2.02
CA ASP A 553 -60.14 17.20 1.40
C ASP A 553 -59.89 17.31 -0.12
N LYS A 554 -59.67 16.16 -0.77
CA LYS A 554 -59.46 16.07 -2.23
C LYS A 554 -60.67 16.52 -3.07
N GLU A 555 -61.81 16.73 -2.44
CA GLU A 555 -63.07 17.19 -3.04
C GLU A 555 -63.37 18.66 -2.71
N GLY A 556 -62.50 19.34 -1.95
CA GLY A 556 -62.57 20.76 -1.64
C GLY A 556 -63.39 21.13 -0.41
N ASN A 557 -63.85 20.15 0.38
CA ASN A 557 -64.64 20.37 1.58
C ASN A 557 -63.76 20.63 2.81
N ARG A 558 -64.20 21.53 3.71
CA ARG A 558 -63.46 21.91 4.91
C ARG A 558 -63.52 20.78 5.95
N ILE A 559 -62.38 20.21 6.32
CA ILE A 559 -62.31 19.15 7.34
C ILE A 559 -62.26 19.79 8.73
N ASN A 560 -63.09 19.30 9.66
CA ASN A 560 -63.09 19.76 11.04
C ASN A 560 -61.90 19.15 11.81
N THR A 561 -61.12 19.99 12.50
CA THR A 561 -59.80 19.64 13.04
C THR A 561 -59.81 18.63 14.20
N SER A 562 -60.98 18.27 14.72
CA SER A 562 -61.13 17.24 15.75
C SER A 562 -60.97 15.79 15.25
N VAL A 563 -60.91 15.56 13.93
CA VAL A 563 -60.81 14.21 13.34
C VAL A 563 -59.36 13.79 13.06
N LEU A 564 -58.40 14.71 13.09
CA LEU A 564 -56.98 14.44 12.75
C LEU A 564 -56.14 13.87 13.89
N ILE A 565 -56.73 13.63 15.07
CA ILE A 565 -56.05 13.02 16.22
C ILE A 565 -56.69 11.66 16.46
N GLY A 566 -56.28 10.67 15.68
CA GLY A 566 -56.79 9.31 15.83
C GLY A 566 -56.49 8.42 14.62
N ASN A 567 -55.21 8.29 14.28
CA ASN A 567 -54.56 7.08 13.73
C ASN A 567 -53.09 7.36 13.45
#